data_AF-A0A8A8D4D3-F1
#
_entry.id   AF-A0A8A8D4D3-F1
#
_cell.length_a   1.000
_cell.length_b   1.000
_cell.length_c   1.000
_cell.angle_alpha   90.00
_cell.angle_beta   90.00
_cell.angle_gamma   90.00
#
_symmetry.space_group_name_H-M   'P 1'
#
loop_
_entity.id
_entity.type
_entity.pdbx_description
1 polymer ?
#
loop_
_entity_poly.entity_id
_entity_poly.type
_entity_poly.pdbx_seq_one_letter_code
_entity_poly.pdbx_strand_id
1 'polypeptide(L)'
;MTNPTTQNEKGRDSGKSATQTTHSNDTAPSEPDGYLLDMQRSASERLRVQIRQFRGREFLDVRCWYDAGGGEYRPSQKGVTLNPSQLAELIQALMIAGRAFDAKGVN
;
A
#
# COMPACT_ATOMS: atom_id res chain seq x y z
N MET A 1 -6.93 17.53 -68.93
CA MET A 1 -6.36 18.00 -67.66
C MET A 1 -6.47 16.89 -66.62
N THR A 2 -5.36 16.26 -66.28
CA THR A 2 -5.24 15.16 -65.30
C THR A 2 -4.71 15.69 -63.98
N ASN A 3 -5.48 15.53 -62.89
CA ASN A 3 -5.03 15.84 -61.53
C ASN A 3 -4.70 14.56 -60.74
N PRO A 4 -3.68 14.59 -59.86
CA PRO A 4 -3.12 13.38 -59.25
C PRO A 4 -3.75 13.00 -57.90
N THR A 5 -3.69 11.69 -57.68
CA THR A 5 -3.82 10.88 -56.46
C THR A 5 -3.01 11.40 -55.27
N THR A 6 -3.55 11.28 -54.04
CA THR A 6 -2.84 10.75 -52.86
C THR A 6 -3.86 10.35 -51.78
N GLN A 7 -3.92 9.05 -51.46
CA GLN A 7 -4.64 8.49 -50.31
C GLN A 7 -3.74 8.51 -49.07
N ASN A 8 -4.32 8.84 -47.92
CA ASN A 8 -3.69 8.89 -46.61
C ASN A 8 -3.80 7.51 -45.92
N GLU A 9 -2.68 6.91 -45.53
CA GLU A 9 -2.63 5.66 -44.75
C GLU A 9 -2.24 5.91 -43.27
N LYS A 10 -3.10 5.37 -42.39
CA LYS A 10 -2.81 4.50 -41.24
C LYS A 10 -1.73 4.85 -40.20
N GLY A 11 -2.18 4.82 -38.93
CA GLY A 11 -1.47 4.16 -37.82
C GLY A 11 -0.67 5.03 -36.87
N ARG A 12 -1.23 5.33 -35.69
CA ARG A 12 -0.44 5.77 -34.52
C ARG A 12 -0.15 4.56 -33.64
N ASP A 13 1.09 4.08 -33.69
CA ASP A 13 1.65 3.13 -32.73
C ASP A 13 2.64 3.89 -31.86
N SER A 14 2.41 3.91 -30.54
CA SER A 14 3.28 4.55 -29.56
C SER A 14 3.86 3.46 -28.65
N GLY A 15 4.89 2.78 -29.16
CA GLY A 15 5.77 1.90 -28.39
C GLY A 15 6.72 2.74 -27.53
N LYS A 16 6.44 2.81 -26.23
CA LYS A 16 7.31 3.43 -25.22
C LYS A 16 8.55 2.57 -24.99
N SER A 17 9.71 3.22 -25.01
CA SER A 17 11.02 2.68 -24.68
C SER A 17 11.03 1.92 -23.36
N ALA A 18 11.38 0.63 -23.41
CA ALA A 18 11.80 -0.14 -22.25
C ALA A 18 13.32 -0.12 -22.18
N THR A 19 13.86 0.63 -21.23
CA THR A 19 15.24 0.44 -20.76
C THR A 19 15.17 0.45 -19.25
N GLN A 20 15.16 -0.73 -18.63
CA GLN A 20 15.37 -0.86 -17.20
C GLN A 20 16.74 -1.51 -17.01
N THR A 21 17.73 -0.66 -16.71
CA THR A 21 19.05 -1.07 -16.28
C THR A 21 18.99 -1.45 -14.81
N THR A 22 19.42 -2.68 -14.50
CA THR A 22 19.60 -3.24 -13.16
C THR A 22 20.63 -2.45 -12.37
N HIS A 23 20.30 -2.04 -11.13
CA HIS A 23 21.29 -1.88 -10.06
C HIS A 23 20.70 -2.33 -8.72
N SER A 24 21.34 -3.37 -8.18
CA SER A 24 21.35 -3.78 -6.78
C SER A 24 21.77 -2.64 -5.86
N ASN A 25 21.13 -2.49 -4.71
CA ASN A 25 21.78 -1.97 -3.50
C ASN A 25 20.93 -2.23 -2.25
N ASP A 26 21.58 -2.79 -1.24
CA ASP A 26 21.22 -2.66 0.18
C ASP A 26 20.66 -1.27 0.46
N THR A 27 19.43 -1.18 0.95
CA THR A 27 18.88 0.08 1.45
C THR A 27 18.15 -0.22 2.75
N ALA A 28 18.88 0.06 3.83
CA ALA A 28 18.32 0.40 5.14
C ALA A 28 17.11 1.35 4.96
N PRO A 29 16.09 1.26 5.83
CA PRO A 29 14.75 1.75 5.55
C PRO A 29 14.78 3.25 5.24
N SER A 30 14.41 3.60 4.00
CA SER A 30 14.15 4.99 3.62
C SER A 30 13.00 5.53 4.48
N GLU A 31 13.28 6.64 5.16
CA GLU A 31 12.40 7.61 5.85
C GLU A 31 10.88 7.35 5.76
N PRO A 32 10.14 7.46 6.88
CA PRO A 32 8.96 6.67 7.16
C PRO A 32 7.92 6.86 6.06
N ASP A 33 7.66 5.81 5.26
CA ASP A 33 6.40 5.76 4.51
C ASP A 33 5.31 6.07 5.54
N GLY A 34 4.35 6.95 5.24
CA GLY A 34 3.39 7.58 6.17
C GLY A 34 2.47 6.63 6.97
N TYR A 35 3.05 5.63 7.63
CA TYR A 35 2.50 4.68 8.55
C TYR A 35 2.98 5.00 9.96
N LEU A 36 2.05 4.85 10.89
CA LEU A 36 2.29 4.91 12.33
C LEU A 36 2.88 3.59 12.85
N LEU A 37 2.64 2.50 12.14
CA LEU A 37 3.16 1.17 12.46
C LEU A 37 3.42 0.42 11.15
N ASP A 38 4.56 -0.26 11.07
CA ASP A 38 4.83 -1.32 10.10
C ASP A 38 5.42 -2.50 10.85
N MET A 39 4.67 -3.61 10.90
CA MET A 39 5.01 -4.80 11.67
C MET A 39 5.05 -6.01 10.74
N GLN A 40 6.19 -6.69 10.68
CA GLN A 40 6.31 -7.95 9.94
C GLN A 40 5.42 -9.02 10.59
N ARG A 41 4.50 -9.62 9.82
CA ARG A 41 3.66 -10.73 10.29
C ARG A 41 4.18 -12.09 9.86
N SER A 42 4.80 -12.18 8.69
CA SER A 42 5.40 -13.40 8.14
C SER A 42 6.52 -13.02 7.17
N ALA A 43 7.19 -13.95 6.49
CA ALA A 43 8.21 -13.61 5.49
C ALA A 43 7.70 -12.74 4.33
N SER A 44 6.40 -12.82 4.00
CA SER A 44 5.80 -12.15 2.85
C SER A 44 4.66 -11.19 3.19
N GLU A 45 4.27 -11.07 4.46
CA GLU A 45 3.19 -10.19 4.90
C GLU A 45 3.63 -9.20 5.99
N ARG A 46 3.13 -7.97 5.90
CA ARG A 46 3.37 -6.87 6.85
C ARG A 46 2.05 -6.21 7.22
N LEU A 47 1.85 -5.91 8.50
CA LEU A 47 0.71 -5.12 8.98
C LEU A 47 1.12 -3.66 9.06
N ARG A 48 0.40 -2.79 8.34
CA ARG A 48 0.62 -1.35 8.38
C ARG A 48 -0.58 -0.61 8.95
N VAL A 49 -0.31 0.42 9.76
CA VAL A 49 -1.31 1.35 10.29
C VAL A 49 -0.99 2.73 9.71
N GLN A 50 -1.93 3.36 9.00
CA GLN A 50 -1.71 4.60 8.25
C GLN A 50 -2.87 5.57 8.45
N ILE A 51 -2.56 6.87 8.47
CA ILE A 51 -3.60 7.90 8.31
C ILE A 51 -3.75 8.19 6.82
N ARG A 52 -4.98 8.11 6.33
CA ARG A 52 -5.32 8.40 4.93
C ARG A 52 -6.35 9.51 4.84
N GLN A 53 -6.19 10.35 3.83
CA GLN A 53 -7.21 11.34 3.48
C GLN A 53 -8.02 10.88 2.27
N PHE A 54 -9.33 10.92 2.37
CA PHE A 54 -10.24 10.66 1.25
C PHE A 54 -11.38 11.68 1.26
N ARG A 55 -11.49 12.45 0.16
CA ARG A 55 -12.49 13.53 0.00
C ARG A 55 -12.49 14.53 1.17
N GLY A 56 -11.31 14.97 1.58
CA GLY A 56 -11.13 15.95 2.67
C GLY A 56 -11.47 15.41 4.06
N ARG A 57 -11.60 14.10 4.22
CA ARG A 57 -11.82 13.44 5.51
C ARG A 57 -10.66 12.50 5.81
N GLU A 58 -10.25 12.48 7.08
CA GLU A 58 -9.20 11.59 7.56
C GLU A 58 -9.76 10.27 8.07
N PHE A 59 -9.03 9.20 7.79
CA PHE A 59 -9.36 7.84 8.18
C PHE A 59 -8.09 7.13 8.66
N LEU A 60 -8.25 6.22 9.61
CA LEU A 60 -7.19 5.29 9.97
C LEU A 60 -7.35 4.01 9.15
N ASP A 61 -6.34 3.62 8.37
CA ASP A 61 -6.29 2.34 7.67
C ASP A 61 -5.35 1.39 8.41
N VAL A 62 -5.87 0.22 8.79
CA VAL A 62 -5.10 -0.88 9.39
C VAL A 62 -5.18 -2.05 8.42
N ARG A 63 -4.10 -2.36 7.72
CA ARG A 63 -4.14 -3.28 6.57
C ARG A 63 -2.93 -4.19 6.50
N CYS A 64 -3.17 -5.42 6.08
CA CYS A 64 -2.12 -6.35 5.71
C CYS A 64 -1.65 -6.04 4.29
N TRP A 65 -0.35 -5.87 4.13
CA TRP A 65 0.35 -5.72 2.88
C TRP A 65 1.10 -7.01 2.59
N TYR A 66 1.12 -7.43 1.33
CA TYR A 66 1.81 -8.64 0.90
C TYR A 66 2.88 -8.29 -0.13
N ASP A 67 3.98 -9.04 -0.12
CA ASP A 67 5.00 -8.96 -1.17
C ASP A 67 4.42 -9.51 -2.48
N ALA A 68 4.29 -8.64 -3.48
CA ALA A 68 3.81 -8.97 -4.81
C ALA A 68 4.92 -9.57 -5.71
N GLY A 69 6.12 -9.74 -5.17
CA GLY A 69 7.32 -10.18 -5.85
C GLY A 69 8.30 -9.04 -6.07
N GLY A 70 9.60 -9.34 -5.93
CA GLY A 70 10.67 -8.36 -6.15
C GLY A 70 10.81 -7.30 -5.05
N GLY A 71 10.23 -7.52 -3.87
CA GLY A 71 10.30 -6.59 -2.74
C GLY A 71 9.26 -5.47 -2.77
N GLU A 72 8.30 -5.51 -3.71
CA GLU A 72 7.22 -4.53 -3.79
C GLU A 72 6.03 -5.02 -2.94
N TYR A 73 5.71 -4.28 -1.88
CA TYR A 73 4.54 -4.57 -1.05
C TYR A 73 3.29 -3.91 -1.60
N ARG A 74 2.20 -4.67 -1.70
CA ARG A 74 0.87 -4.17 -2.11
C ARG A 74 -0.18 -4.34 -1.01
N PRO A 75 -1.13 -3.41 -0.90
CA PRO A 75 -2.20 -3.52 0.07
C PRO A 75 -3.13 -4.68 -0.30
N SER A 76 -3.41 -5.57 0.65
CA SER A 76 -4.40 -6.63 0.46
C SER A 76 -5.81 -6.15 0.78
N GLN A 77 -6.82 -6.97 0.47
CA GLN A 77 -8.18 -6.76 0.96
C GLN A 77 -8.32 -7.00 2.47
N LYS A 78 -7.36 -7.68 3.12
CA LYS A 78 -7.35 -7.95 4.56
C LYS A 78 -6.98 -6.67 5.32
N GLY A 79 -7.98 -6.01 5.88
CA GLY A 79 -7.77 -4.79 6.66
C GLY A 79 -9.07 -4.05 6.90
N VAL A 80 -9.00 -3.00 7.70
CA VAL A 80 -10.13 -2.16 8.03
C VAL A 80 -9.73 -0.69 7.92
N THR A 81 -10.63 0.11 7.36
CA THR A 81 -10.54 1.57 7.40
C THR A 81 -11.55 2.08 8.40
N LEU A 82 -11.09 2.86 9.37
CA LEU A 82 -11.88 3.37 10.48
C LEU A 82 -12.02 4.89 10.35
N ASN A 83 -13.20 5.39 10.69
CA ASN A 83 -13.38 6.82 10.90
C ASN A 83 -12.89 7.22 12.32
N PRO A 84 -12.61 8.51 12.56
CA PRO A 84 -12.12 8.96 13.86
C PRO A 84 -13.05 8.62 15.04
N SER A 85 -14.37 8.61 14.84
CA SER A 85 -15.34 8.25 15.88
C SER A 85 -15.25 6.77 16.31
N GLN A 86 -15.08 5.85 15.36
CA GLN A 86 -14.95 4.41 15.64
C GLN A 86 -13.60 4.06 16.27
N LEU A 87 -12.57 4.85 15.98
CA LEU A 87 -11.22 4.60 16.48
C LEU A 87 -11.17 4.67 18.01
N ALA A 88 -11.87 5.62 18.63
CA ALA A 88 -11.87 5.78 20.08
C ALA A 88 -12.41 4.54 20.80
N GLU A 89 -13.54 4.01 20.34
CA GLU A 89 -14.14 2.78 20.89
C GLU A 89 -13.22 1.56 20.67
N LEU A 90 -12.61 1.46 19.48
CA LEU A 90 -11.69 0.35 19.19
C LEU A 90 -10.45 0.39 20.08
N ILE A 91 -9.85 1.56 20.30
CA ILE A 91 -8.68 1.71 21.18
C ILE A 91 -9.02 1.26 22.61
N GLN A 92 -10.19 1.64 23.13
CA GLN A 92 -10.64 1.20 24.46
C GLN A 92 -10.75 -0.33 24.53
N ALA A 93 -11.37 -0.97 23.53
CA ALA A 93 -11.49 -2.42 23.46
C ALA A 93 -10.11 -3.11 23.37
N LEU A 94 -9.19 -2.58 22.56
CA LEU A 94 -7.83 -3.11 22.42
C LEU A 94 -7.03 -3.00 23.72
N MET A 95 -7.15 -1.90 24.46
CA MET A 95 -6.48 -1.75 25.76
C MET A 95 -6.99 -2.74 26.81
N ILE A 96 -8.31 -2.97 26.84
CA ILE A 96 -8.92 -3.97 27.73
C ILE A 96 -8.41 -5.37 27.35
N ALA A 97 -8.39 -5.69 26.05
CA ALA A 97 -7.89 -6.96 25.55
C ALA A 97 -6.40 -7.16 25.88
N GLY A 98 -5.56 -6.14 25.72
CA GLY A 98 -4.14 -6.19 26.06
C GLY A 98 -3.92 -6.60 27.52
N ARG A 99 -4.59 -5.92 28.47
CA ARG A 99 -4.53 -6.28 29.90
C ARG A 99 -4.99 -7.71 30.17
N ALA A 100 -6.01 -8.17 29.43
CA ALA A 100 -6.51 -9.54 29.57
C ALA A 100 -5.52 -10.58 29.05
N PHE A 101 -4.71 -10.27 28.03
CA PHE A 101 -3.63 -11.12 27.55
C PHE A 101 -2.45 -11.15 28.51
N ASP A 102 -2.06 -10.00 29.07
CA ASP A 102 -1.02 -9.90 30.08
C ASP A 102 -1.37 -10.71 31.33
N ALA A 103 -2.62 -10.60 31.80
CA ALA A 103 -3.12 -11.35 32.95
C ALA A 103 -3.18 -12.87 32.72
N LYS A 104 -3.22 -13.32 31.45
CA LYS A 104 -3.23 -14.73 31.06
C LYS A 104 -1.83 -15.27 30.74
N GLY A 105 -0.78 -14.46 30.86
CA GLY A 105 0.60 -14.89 30.65
C GLY A 105 0.91 -15.28 29.20
N VAL A 106 0.39 -14.53 28.23
CA VAL A 106 0.71 -14.74 26.81
C VAL A 106 1.99 -13.97 26.47
N ASN A 107 3.04 -14.70 26.12
CA ASN A 107 4.36 -14.20 25.73
C ASN A 107 4.52 -14.30 24.21
#